data_AF-A0A6H2HD13-F1
#
_entry.id   AF-A0A6H2HD13-F1
#
_cell.length_a   1.000
_cell.length_b   1.000
_cell.length_c   1.000
_cell.angle_alpha   90.00
_cell.angle_beta   90.00
_cell.angle_gamma   90.00
#
_symmetry.space_group_name_H-M   'P 1'
#
loop_
_entity.id
_entity.type
_entity.pdbx_description
1 polymer ?
#
loop_
_entity_poly.entity_id
_entity_poly.type
_entity_poly.pdbx_seq_one_letter_code
_entity_poly.pdbx_strand_id
1 'polypeptide(L)'
;MKDTTLYEHLLGLKTPWSVNKVDLSLEDQRVVVEVVFKKGQVWADPTDPVKCAHIHGWTNSEWRHLDTCQFETLIKARVPQLKYSDGTGQELVVPWAERYSRVSTLMAGFVIKLLEVCPSTQGVCKLTRLSWRTINVITVSAVERGKLRRCEDSIDYLGVDEKSSQKGHSYVTVLTDIASSRVLDLVKERKLAVAKNLMEMLSQNQRQTVKAVAVDI
;
A
#
# COMPACT_ATOMS: atom_id res chain seq x y z
N MET A 1 6.21 16.48 -27.63
CA MET A 1 7.54 16.80 -27.05
C MET A 1 7.44 17.54 -25.70
N LYS A 2 6.41 18.35 -25.42
CA LYS A 2 6.21 18.95 -24.07
C LYS A 2 5.51 18.01 -23.07
N ASP A 3 4.69 17.12 -23.60
CA ASP A 3 3.91 16.11 -22.89
C ASP A 3 4.79 15.03 -22.24
N THR A 4 5.72 14.41 -22.97
CA THR A 4 6.61 13.39 -22.39
C THR A 4 7.43 13.95 -21.22
N THR A 5 8.04 15.12 -21.40
CA THR A 5 8.78 15.81 -20.33
C THR A 5 7.88 16.21 -19.16
N LEU A 6 6.65 16.66 -19.41
CA LEU A 6 5.69 16.94 -18.34
C LEU A 6 5.42 15.68 -17.51
N TYR A 7 5.08 14.57 -18.16
CA TYR A 7 4.77 13.32 -17.45
C TYR A 7 6.00 12.71 -16.77
N GLU A 8 7.21 12.86 -17.31
CA GLU A 8 8.44 12.49 -16.60
C GLU A 8 8.56 13.21 -15.25
N HIS A 9 8.32 14.53 -15.25
CA HIS A 9 8.35 15.32 -14.02
C HIS A 9 7.21 14.96 -13.06
N LEU A 10 5.98 14.83 -13.56
CA LEU A 10 4.81 14.48 -12.73
C LEU A 10 4.96 13.11 -12.06
N LEU A 11 5.48 12.12 -12.79
CA LEU A 11 5.74 10.78 -12.28
C LEU A 11 7.03 10.70 -11.45
N GLY A 12 7.83 11.77 -11.40
CA GLY A 12 9.11 11.81 -10.69
C GLY A 12 10.13 10.82 -11.23
N LEU A 13 10.08 10.51 -12.52
CA LEU A 13 10.98 9.54 -13.13
C LEU A 13 12.41 10.07 -13.19
N LYS A 14 13.35 9.17 -12.94
CA LYS A 14 14.78 9.42 -13.04
C LYS A 14 15.43 8.30 -13.83
N THR A 15 16.60 8.57 -14.40
CA THR A 15 17.46 7.54 -14.99
C THR A 15 17.55 6.33 -14.05
N PRO A 16 17.32 5.10 -14.55
CA PRO A 16 17.23 4.73 -15.97
C PRO A 16 15.85 4.77 -16.62
N TRP A 17 14.81 5.26 -15.94
CA TRP A 17 13.45 5.33 -16.49
C TRP A 17 13.18 6.68 -17.15
N SER A 18 12.44 6.67 -18.26
CA SER A 18 12.01 7.87 -18.99
C SER A 18 10.67 7.62 -19.69
N VAL A 19 9.90 8.67 -19.96
CA VAL A 19 8.69 8.55 -20.76
C VAL A 19 9.08 8.51 -22.23
N ASN A 20 8.67 7.44 -22.92
CA ASN A 20 8.84 7.29 -24.36
C ASN A 20 7.72 8.02 -25.11
N LYS A 21 6.47 7.83 -24.66
CA LYS A 21 5.28 8.31 -25.35
C LYS A 21 4.14 8.54 -24.37
N VAL A 22 3.28 9.49 -24.70
CA VAL A 22 1.99 9.73 -24.02
C VAL A 22 0.89 9.64 -25.06
N ASP A 23 -0.08 8.76 -24.84
CA ASP A 23 -1.23 8.55 -25.72
C ASP A 23 -2.51 9.01 -25.01
N LEU A 24 -3.11 10.09 -25.51
CA LEU A 24 -4.40 10.61 -25.05
C LEU A 24 -5.53 10.10 -25.95
N SER A 25 -6.48 9.38 -25.39
CA SER A 25 -7.74 8.98 -26.03
C SER A 25 -8.90 9.78 -25.41
N LEU A 26 -9.53 10.63 -26.22
CA LEU A 26 -10.71 11.38 -25.80
C LEU A 26 -11.96 10.51 -25.71
N GLU A 27 -12.07 9.53 -26.61
CA GLU A 27 -13.16 8.57 -26.68
C GLU A 27 -13.18 7.66 -25.44
N ASP A 28 -12.03 7.09 -25.08
CA ASP A 28 -11.90 6.21 -23.91
C ASP A 28 -11.75 6.97 -22.58
N GLN A 29 -11.68 8.31 -22.63
CA GLN A 29 -11.30 9.17 -21.50
C GLN A 29 -10.05 8.64 -20.76
N ARG A 30 -8.99 8.40 -21.51
CA ARG A 30 -7.79 7.74 -21.00
C ARG A 30 -6.49 8.39 -21.48
N VAL A 31 -5.50 8.43 -20.60
CA VAL A 31 -4.11 8.74 -20.90
C VAL A 31 -3.25 7.51 -20.62
N VAL A 32 -2.47 7.07 -21.59
CA VAL A 32 -1.49 6.01 -21.43
C VAL A 32 -0.10 6.61 -21.50
N VAL A 33 0.66 6.50 -20.41
CA VAL A 33 2.06 6.96 -20.32
C VAL A 33 2.96 5.74 -20.48
N GLU A 34 3.63 5.65 -21.63
CA GLU A 34 4.59 4.59 -21.91
C GLU A 34 5.96 4.97 -21.35
N VAL A 35 6.42 4.21 -20.36
CA VAL A 35 7.70 4.37 -19.68
C VAL A 35 8.66 3.30 -20.15
N VAL A 36 9.87 3.72 -20.51
CA VAL A 36 10.92 2.84 -21.01
C VAL A 36 12.14 2.84 -20.10
N PHE A 37 12.82 1.70 -20.10
CA PHE A 37 14.09 1.50 -19.43
C PHE A 37 15.25 1.82 -20.39
N LYS A 38 16.08 2.82 -20.06
CA LYS A 38 17.28 3.16 -20.84
C LYS A 38 18.34 2.07 -20.64
N LYS A 39 18.90 1.58 -21.76
CA LYS A 39 19.94 0.56 -21.79
C LYS A 39 21.23 1.03 -21.10
N GLY A 40 22.06 0.09 -20.69
CA GLY A 40 23.42 0.34 -20.16
C GLY A 40 23.52 0.33 -18.64
N GLN A 41 22.43 0.06 -17.92
CA GLN A 41 22.48 -0.21 -16.49
C GLN A 41 22.82 -1.66 -16.19
N VAL A 42 23.54 -1.85 -15.10
CA VAL A 42 24.00 -3.14 -14.58
C VAL A 42 23.65 -3.21 -13.10
N TRP A 43 23.19 -4.36 -12.63
CA TRP A 43 22.89 -4.60 -11.22
C TRP A 43 23.89 -5.57 -10.64
N ALA A 44 24.33 -5.32 -9.41
CA ALA A 44 25.15 -6.28 -8.68
C ALA A 44 24.35 -7.55 -8.42
N ASP A 45 25.03 -8.70 -8.45
CA ASP A 45 24.48 -9.96 -7.97
C ASP A 45 24.53 -9.97 -6.42
N PRO A 46 23.39 -10.12 -5.72
CA PRO A 46 23.40 -10.18 -4.26
C PRO A 46 24.06 -11.45 -3.71
N THR A 47 24.24 -12.48 -4.55
CA THR A 47 24.84 -13.77 -4.16
C THR A 47 26.33 -13.86 -4.45
N ASP A 48 26.86 -12.98 -5.31
CA ASP A 48 28.27 -12.96 -5.70
C ASP A 48 28.75 -11.51 -5.90
N PRO A 49 29.63 -10.98 -5.02
CA PRO A 49 30.04 -9.58 -5.05
C PRO A 49 30.88 -9.20 -6.29
N VAL A 50 31.35 -10.18 -7.07
CA VAL A 50 32.15 -9.95 -8.27
C VAL A 50 31.30 -10.01 -9.56
N LYS A 51 30.07 -10.53 -9.46
CA LYS A 51 29.19 -10.70 -10.62
C LYS A 51 28.09 -9.65 -10.69
N CYS A 52 27.56 -9.53 -11.90
CA CYS A 52 26.42 -8.70 -12.20
C CYS A 52 25.23 -9.57 -12.62
N ALA A 53 24.03 -9.15 -12.24
CA ALA A 53 22.80 -9.79 -12.68
C ALA A 53 22.63 -9.62 -14.20
N HIS A 54 22.17 -10.69 -14.85
CA HIS A 54 21.92 -10.70 -16.29
C HIS A 54 20.43 -10.45 -16.58
N ILE A 55 20.12 -9.60 -17.57
CA ILE A 55 18.74 -9.45 -18.06
C ILE A 55 18.41 -10.67 -18.93
N HIS A 56 17.63 -11.61 -18.40
CA HIS A 56 17.26 -12.84 -19.12
C HIS A 56 15.87 -12.76 -19.79
N GLY A 57 15.09 -11.74 -19.46
CA GLY A 57 13.73 -11.61 -19.93
C GLY A 57 13.17 -10.21 -19.73
N TRP A 58 11.94 -10.01 -20.19
CA TRP A 58 11.22 -8.76 -20.04
C TRP A 58 9.73 -9.04 -19.86
N THR A 59 9.07 -8.30 -18.98
CA THR A 59 7.62 -8.40 -18.74
C THR A 59 6.94 -7.09 -19.11
N ASN A 60 5.84 -7.19 -19.86
CA ASN A 60 4.97 -6.03 -20.09
C ASN A 60 4.02 -5.90 -18.90
N SER A 61 4.08 -4.76 -18.24
CA SER A 61 3.30 -4.47 -17.05
C SER A 61 2.59 -3.13 -17.19
N GLU A 62 1.44 -3.04 -16.55
CA GLU A 62 0.57 -1.87 -16.59
C GLU A 62 0.07 -1.57 -15.17
N TRP A 63 0.06 -0.30 -14.82
CA TRP A 63 -0.39 0.19 -13.52
C TRP A 63 -1.38 1.32 -13.67
N ARG A 64 -2.46 1.23 -12.90
CA ARG A 64 -3.40 2.33 -12.72
C ARG A 64 -2.76 3.44 -11.87
N HIS A 65 -2.72 4.65 -12.39
CA HIS A 65 -2.19 5.84 -11.72
C HIS A 65 -3.33 6.79 -11.28
N LEU A 66 -3.01 7.96 -10.72
CA LEU A 66 -3.98 9.03 -10.50
C LEU A 66 -4.50 9.57 -11.84
N ASP A 67 -5.74 10.06 -11.87
CA ASP A 67 -6.30 10.67 -13.08
C ASP A 67 -5.54 11.93 -13.49
N THR A 68 -5.37 12.10 -14.80
CA THR A 68 -4.99 13.39 -15.37
C THR A 68 -6.30 14.10 -15.68
N CYS A 69 -6.68 15.09 -14.86
CA CYS A 69 -8.00 15.72 -14.93
C CYS A 69 -9.11 14.65 -14.81
N GLN A 70 -10.03 14.55 -15.77
CA GLN A 70 -11.06 13.51 -15.83
C GLN A 70 -10.60 12.20 -16.49
N PHE A 71 -9.39 12.16 -17.04
CA PHE A 71 -8.91 11.04 -17.84
C PHE A 71 -8.22 10.00 -16.95
N GLU A 72 -8.66 8.74 -17.07
CA GLU A 72 -7.99 7.61 -16.45
C GLU A 72 -6.53 7.53 -16.93
N THR A 73 -5.57 7.51 -16.02
CA THR A 73 -4.15 7.42 -16.39
C THR A 73 -3.58 6.05 -16.08
N LEU A 74 -2.93 5.45 -17.09
CA LEU A 74 -2.26 4.15 -17.01
C LEU A 74 -0.78 4.34 -17.31
N ILE A 75 0.08 3.80 -16.46
CA ILE A 75 1.52 3.69 -16.73
C ILE A 75 1.75 2.33 -17.36
N LYS A 76 2.35 2.29 -18.55
CA LYS A 76 2.77 1.05 -19.21
C LYS A 76 4.28 1.01 -19.28
N ALA A 77 4.88 -0.11 -18.92
CA ALA A 77 6.32 -0.30 -19.08
C ALA A 77 6.68 -1.75 -19.39
N ARG A 78 7.78 -1.91 -20.11
CA ARG A 78 8.44 -3.20 -20.26
C ARG A 78 9.58 -3.29 -19.23
N VAL A 79 9.39 -4.16 -18.25
CA VAL A 79 10.28 -4.29 -17.08
C VAL A 79 11.28 -5.41 -17.29
N PRO A 80 12.60 -5.19 -17.07
CA PRO A 80 13.60 -6.25 -17.13
C PRO A 80 13.36 -7.34 -16.09
N GLN A 81 13.60 -8.60 -16.47
CA GLN A 81 13.74 -9.71 -15.55
C GLN A 81 15.23 -10.02 -15.37
N LEU A 82 15.72 -9.88 -14.15
CA LEU A 82 17.09 -10.17 -13.75
C LEU A 82 17.22 -11.64 -13.38
N LYS A 83 18.35 -12.26 -13.75
CA LYS A 83 18.77 -13.59 -13.32
C LYS A 83 20.11 -13.49 -12.63
N TYR A 84 20.19 -14.04 -11.44
CA TYR A 84 21.38 -14.08 -10.60
C TYR A 84 22.14 -15.41 -10.81
N SER A 85 23.38 -15.45 -10.35
CA SER A 85 24.30 -16.58 -10.59
C SER A 85 23.92 -17.85 -9.84
N ASP A 86 23.18 -17.73 -8.73
CA ASP A 86 22.55 -18.85 -8.02
C ASP A 86 21.35 -19.48 -8.77
N GLY A 87 20.97 -18.91 -9.92
CA GLY A 87 19.85 -19.36 -10.74
C GLY A 87 18.50 -18.70 -10.40
N THR A 88 18.42 -17.89 -9.34
CA THR A 88 17.19 -17.17 -8.99
C THR A 88 16.93 -16.02 -9.96
N GLY A 89 15.65 -15.74 -10.19
CA GLY A 89 15.20 -14.69 -11.11
C GLY A 89 14.19 -13.76 -10.46
N GLN A 90 14.26 -12.48 -10.79
CA GLN A 90 13.35 -11.47 -10.27
C GLN A 90 13.08 -10.37 -11.31
N GLU A 91 11.82 -9.97 -11.42
CA GLU A 91 11.44 -8.74 -12.14
C GLU A 91 11.98 -7.51 -11.39
N LEU A 92 12.62 -6.61 -12.14
CA LEU A 92 13.19 -5.38 -11.61
C LEU A 92 12.11 -4.55 -10.88
N VAL A 93 12.45 -4.02 -9.72
CA VAL A 93 11.57 -3.11 -8.99
C VAL A 93 11.46 -1.79 -9.75
N VAL A 94 10.22 -1.36 -10.02
CA VAL A 94 9.93 -0.06 -10.63
C VAL A 94 9.74 1.01 -9.56
N PRO A 95 10.14 2.27 -9.80
CA PRO A 95 10.09 3.31 -8.76
C PRO A 95 8.67 3.80 -8.43
N TRP A 96 7.68 3.55 -9.31
CA TRP A 96 6.33 4.06 -9.15
C TRP A 96 5.33 3.06 -8.55
N ALA A 97 5.70 1.81 -8.30
CA ALA A 97 4.77 0.79 -7.80
C ALA A 97 5.45 -0.26 -6.91
N GLU A 98 4.73 -0.75 -5.91
CA GLU A 98 5.13 -1.92 -5.13
C GLU A 98 5.13 -3.20 -5.98
N ARG A 99 5.97 -4.18 -5.62
CA ARG A 99 6.07 -5.45 -6.34
C ARG A 99 4.69 -6.12 -6.41
N TYR A 100 4.35 -6.65 -7.59
CA TYR A 100 3.05 -7.28 -7.90
C TYR A 100 1.82 -6.36 -7.85
N SER A 101 1.97 -5.10 -7.46
CA SER A 101 0.87 -4.14 -7.50
C SER A 101 0.47 -3.83 -8.94
N ARG A 102 -0.84 -3.64 -9.16
CA ARG A 102 -1.41 -3.13 -10.42
C ARG A 102 -1.80 -1.66 -10.32
N VAL A 103 -1.44 -1.00 -9.23
CA VAL A 103 -1.60 0.45 -9.02
C VAL A 103 -0.25 1.06 -8.68
N SER A 104 -0.08 2.32 -9.03
CA SER A 104 1.09 3.09 -8.57
C SER A 104 1.03 3.37 -7.06
N THR A 105 2.18 3.64 -6.44
CA THR A 105 2.32 4.03 -5.03
C THR A 105 1.53 5.31 -4.72
N LEU A 106 1.52 6.28 -5.64
CA LEU A 106 0.75 7.51 -5.49
C LEU A 106 -0.78 7.24 -5.53
N MET A 107 -1.23 6.35 -6.40
CA MET A 107 -2.63 5.91 -6.43
C MET A 107 -3.01 5.21 -5.12
N ALA A 108 -2.16 4.30 -4.62
CA ALA A 108 -2.39 3.64 -3.34
C ALA A 108 -2.45 4.63 -2.18
N GLY A 109 -1.54 5.63 -2.14
CA GLY A 109 -1.56 6.70 -1.14
C GLY A 109 -2.83 7.54 -1.21
N PHE A 110 -3.32 7.86 -2.39
CA PHE A 110 -4.58 8.59 -2.56
C PHE A 110 -5.80 7.77 -2.11
N VAL A 111 -5.83 6.47 -2.42
CA VAL A 111 -6.87 5.56 -1.93
C VAL A 111 -6.93 5.54 -0.41
N ILE A 112 -5.77 5.51 0.28
CA ILE A 112 -5.72 5.55 1.75
C ILE A 112 -6.32 6.86 2.28
N LYS A 113 -5.91 8.02 1.72
CA LYS A 113 -6.49 9.32 2.11
C LYS A 113 -8.01 9.38 1.90
N LEU A 114 -8.51 8.79 0.81
CA LEU A 114 -9.94 8.70 0.57
C LEU A 114 -10.64 7.80 1.58
N LEU A 115 -10.04 6.68 1.98
CA LEU A 115 -10.59 5.78 3.01
C LEU A 115 -10.68 6.44 4.39
N GLU A 116 -9.80 7.40 4.69
CA GLU A 116 -9.82 8.15 5.96
C GLU A 116 -10.99 9.15 6.03
N VAL A 117 -11.46 9.66 4.89
CA VAL A 117 -12.49 10.72 4.84
C VAL A 117 -13.84 10.25 4.29
N CYS A 118 -13.86 9.17 3.51
CA CYS A 118 -15.09 8.66 2.90
C CYS A 118 -15.85 7.74 3.87
N PRO A 119 -17.19 7.82 3.91
CA PRO A 119 -18.00 7.03 4.83
C PRO A 119 -18.06 5.53 4.47
N SER A 120 -17.67 5.15 3.25
CA SER A 120 -17.68 3.75 2.82
C SER A 120 -16.61 3.45 1.77
N THR A 121 -16.11 2.21 1.79
CA THR A 121 -15.20 1.67 0.77
C THR A 121 -15.83 1.70 -0.62
N GLN A 122 -17.15 1.52 -0.74
CA GLN A 122 -17.84 1.58 -2.03
C GLN A 122 -17.80 3.00 -2.64
N GLY A 123 -17.86 4.05 -1.81
CA GLY A 123 -17.64 5.43 -2.26
C GLY A 123 -16.25 5.61 -2.87
N VAL A 124 -15.22 5.06 -2.20
CA VAL A 124 -13.84 5.09 -2.71
C VAL A 124 -13.70 4.31 -4.02
N CYS A 125 -14.32 3.12 -4.14
CA CYS A 125 -14.35 2.36 -5.39
C CYS A 125 -14.93 3.20 -6.55
N LYS A 126 -16.03 3.91 -6.30
CA LYS A 126 -16.68 4.76 -7.32
C LYS A 126 -15.79 5.93 -7.74
N LEU A 127 -15.20 6.65 -6.78
CA LEU A 127 -14.34 7.80 -7.05
C LEU A 127 -13.06 7.42 -7.81
N THR A 128 -12.47 6.27 -7.48
CA THR A 128 -11.19 5.83 -8.05
C THR A 128 -11.34 4.93 -9.26
N ARG A 129 -12.56 4.42 -9.50
CA ARG A 129 -12.88 3.37 -10.48
C ARG A 129 -12.08 2.06 -10.27
N LEU A 130 -11.63 1.83 -9.04
CA LEU A 130 -10.94 0.59 -8.66
C LEU A 130 -11.92 -0.46 -8.16
N SER A 131 -11.55 -1.73 -8.36
CA SER A 131 -12.29 -2.84 -7.76
C SER A 131 -12.15 -2.85 -6.24
N TRP A 132 -13.18 -3.35 -5.55
CA TRP A 132 -13.12 -3.54 -4.09
C TRP A 132 -11.92 -4.40 -3.67
N ARG A 133 -11.58 -5.43 -4.45
CA ARG A 133 -10.41 -6.29 -4.19
C ARG A 133 -9.11 -5.50 -4.20
N THR A 134 -8.94 -4.60 -5.18
CA THR A 134 -7.76 -3.74 -5.27
C THR A 134 -7.67 -2.82 -4.06
N ILE A 135 -8.79 -2.18 -3.69
CA ILE A 135 -8.82 -1.31 -2.50
C ILE A 135 -8.48 -2.11 -1.25
N ASN A 136 -9.06 -3.30 -1.06
CA ASN A 136 -8.77 -4.14 0.10
C ASN A 136 -7.28 -4.53 0.19
N VAL A 137 -6.62 -4.85 -0.92
CA VAL A 137 -5.18 -5.13 -0.95
C VAL A 137 -4.37 -3.89 -0.51
N ILE A 138 -4.74 -2.70 -1.00
CA ILE A 138 -4.11 -1.44 -0.58
C ILE A 138 -4.30 -1.22 0.92
N THR A 139 -5.52 -1.41 1.43
CA THR A 139 -5.85 -1.25 2.86
C THR A 139 -5.03 -2.20 3.73
N VAL A 140 -4.98 -3.49 3.39
CA VAL A 140 -4.21 -4.48 4.16
C VAL A 140 -2.72 -4.14 4.16
N SER A 141 -2.15 -3.81 3.00
CA SER A 141 -0.74 -3.38 2.92
C SER A 141 -0.49 -2.11 3.73
N ALA A 142 -1.41 -1.13 3.71
CA ALA A 142 -1.29 0.08 4.50
C ALA A 142 -1.31 -0.18 6.01
N VAL A 143 -2.22 -1.05 6.48
CA VAL A 143 -2.32 -1.44 7.89
C VAL A 143 -1.05 -2.17 8.35
N GLU A 144 -0.55 -3.13 7.57
CA GLU A 144 0.69 -3.85 7.92
C GLU A 144 1.90 -2.91 7.98
N ARG A 145 2.03 -1.97 7.02
CA ARG A 145 3.06 -0.91 7.09
C ARG A 145 2.87 -0.01 8.30
N GLY A 146 1.63 0.30 8.69
CA GLY A 146 1.32 1.07 9.89
C GLY A 146 1.74 0.34 11.17
N LYS A 147 1.43 -0.95 11.27
CA LYS A 147 1.81 -1.82 12.40
C LYS A 147 3.32 -1.89 12.55
N LEU A 148 4.07 -2.06 11.45
CA LEU A 148 5.54 -2.10 11.48
C LEU A 148 6.19 -0.79 11.94
N ARG A 149 5.49 0.34 11.84
CA ARG A 149 6.00 1.66 12.27
C ARG A 149 5.51 2.07 13.66
N ARG A 150 4.72 1.23 14.34
CA ARG A 150 4.26 1.56 15.70
C ARG A 150 5.46 1.66 16.63
N CYS A 151 5.47 2.72 17.43
CA CYS A 151 6.39 2.91 18.53
C CYS A 151 5.67 2.60 19.86
N GLU A 152 6.45 2.36 20.91
CA GLU A 152 5.92 2.21 22.28
C GLU A 152 5.53 3.58 22.87
N ASP A 153 4.51 4.20 22.28
CA ASP A 153 3.96 5.44 22.81
C ASP A 153 3.21 5.18 24.14
N SER A 154 3.23 6.14 25.05
CA SER A 154 2.45 6.10 26.29
C SER A 154 0.95 6.07 26.03
N ILE A 155 0.20 5.35 26.87
CA ILE A 155 -1.25 5.20 26.73
C ILE A 155 -1.90 5.53 28.08
N ASP A 156 -2.46 6.73 28.19
CA ASP A 156 -3.09 7.21 29.43
C ASP A 156 -4.46 6.57 29.69
N TYR A 157 -5.26 6.39 28.63
CA TYR A 157 -6.65 5.93 28.73
C TYR A 157 -6.93 4.82 27.72
N LEU A 158 -7.25 3.63 28.22
CA LEU A 158 -7.63 2.49 27.39
C LEU A 158 -9.15 2.41 27.24
N GLY A 159 -9.60 2.08 26.04
CA GLY A 159 -11.00 1.72 25.76
C GLY A 159 -11.09 0.28 25.28
N VAL A 160 -11.99 -0.49 25.87
CA VAL A 160 -12.35 -1.84 25.40
C VAL A 160 -13.80 -1.80 24.96
N ASP A 161 -14.01 -2.08 23.67
CA ASP A 161 -15.34 -2.08 23.05
C ASP A 161 -15.59 -3.41 22.33
N GLU A 162 -16.86 -3.82 22.27
CA GLU A 162 -17.28 -5.02 21.56
C GLU A 162 -18.15 -4.64 20.36
N LYS A 163 -17.71 -5.02 19.16
CA LYS A 163 -18.50 -4.81 17.94
C LYS A 163 -18.95 -6.13 17.34
N SER A 164 -20.24 -6.18 16.98
CA SER A 164 -20.76 -7.26 16.14
C SER A 164 -20.20 -7.10 14.73
N SER A 165 -19.53 -8.14 14.23
CA SER A 165 -18.81 -8.08 12.95
C SER A 165 -19.65 -8.59 11.78
N GLN A 166 -20.65 -9.45 12.02
CA GLN A 166 -21.55 -10.03 11.02
C GLN A 166 -22.93 -10.35 11.62
N LYS A 167 -23.92 -10.69 10.78
CA LYS A 167 -25.19 -11.28 11.25
C LYS A 167 -24.92 -12.65 11.86
N GLY A 168 -25.45 -12.89 13.06
CA GLY A 168 -25.10 -14.06 13.90
C GLY A 168 -23.95 -13.73 14.85
N HIS A 169 -23.89 -14.40 16.01
CA HIS A 169 -23.05 -14.07 17.17
C HIS A 169 -21.52 -14.04 16.94
N SER A 170 -21.03 -13.17 16.07
CA SER A 170 -19.60 -12.93 15.80
C SER A 170 -19.22 -11.56 16.33
N TYR A 171 -18.50 -11.57 17.45
CA TYR A 171 -18.03 -10.37 18.13
C TYR A 171 -16.53 -10.18 17.90
N VAL A 172 -16.11 -8.93 17.86
CA VAL A 172 -14.71 -8.51 17.88
C VAL A 172 -14.53 -7.59 19.06
N THR A 173 -13.61 -7.93 19.95
CA THR A 173 -13.16 -7.03 21.01
C THR A 173 -12.06 -6.13 20.45
N VAL A 174 -12.24 -4.82 20.60
CA VAL A 174 -11.32 -3.80 20.10
C VAL A 174 -10.67 -3.10 21.29
N LEU A 175 -9.34 -3.05 21.30
CA LEU A 175 -8.56 -2.28 22.26
C LEU A 175 -8.14 -0.95 21.63
N THR A 176 -8.45 0.15 22.29
CA THR A 176 -8.22 1.51 21.79
C THR A 176 -7.46 2.35 22.80
N ASP A 177 -6.65 3.27 22.29
CA ASP A 177 -6.13 4.40 23.03
C ASP A 177 -7.07 5.58 22.77
N ILE A 178 -7.83 5.94 23.81
CA ILE A 178 -8.90 6.94 23.74
C ILE A 178 -8.31 8.33 23.50
N ALA A 179 -7.21 8.66 24.17
CA ALA A 179 -6.57 9.98 24.06
C ALA A 179 -6.06 10.24 22.63
N SER A 180 -5.40 9.24 22.06
CA SER A 180 -4.81 9.35 20.71
C SER A 180 -5.78 8.95 19.59
N SER A 181 -7.03 8.61 19.91
CA SER A 181 -8.05 8.17 18.94
C SER A 181 -7.57 7.07 17.98
N ARG A 182 -6.91 6.04 18.52
CA ARG A 182 -6.32 4.97 17.70
C ARG A 182 -6.70 3.57 18.20
N VAL A 183 -6.85 2.65 17.26
CA VAL A 183 -6.98 1.22 17.55
C VAL A 183 -5.59 0.63 17.78
N LEU A 184 -5.39 0.03 18.96
CA LEU A 184 -4.16 -0.64 19.34
C LEU A 184 -4.16 -2.06 18.79
N ASP A 185 -5.20 -2.84 19.10
CA ASP A 185 -5.34 -4.20 18.59
C ASP A 185 -6.80 -4.66 18.58
N LEU A 186 -7.07 -5.78 17.92
CA LEU A 186 -8.39 -6.41 17.83
C LEU A 186 -8.27 -7.92 17.84
N VAL A 187 -9.19 -8.59 18.55
CA VAL A 187 -9.26 -10.05 18.57
C VAL A 187 -10.70 -10.50 18.38
N LYS A 188 -10.87 -11.65 17.72
CA LYS A 188 -12.18 -12.29 17.56
C LYS A 188 -12.66 -12.85 18.89
N GLU A 189 -13.97 -12.89 19.08
CA GLU A 189 -14.68 -13.29 20.31
C GLU A 189 -14.78 -12.18 21.37
N ARG A 190 -15.61 -12.44 22.40
CA ARG A 190 -15.98 -11.52 23.49
C ARG A 190 -15.72 -12.09 24.90
N LYS A 191 -14.83 -13.08 25.01
CA LYS A 191 -14.59 -13.77 26.29
C LYS A 191 -13.55 -13.00 27.10
N LEU A 192 -13.66 -13.06 28.43
CA LEU A 192 -12.69 -12.49 29.36
C LEU A 192 -11.24 -12.91 29.05
N ALA A 193 -11.02 -14.16 28.65
CA ALA A 193 -9.70 -14.66 28.26
C ALA A 193 -9.10 -13.87 27.08
N VAL A 194 -9.93 -13.44 26.14
CA VAL A 194 -9.52 -12.67 24.96
C VAL A 194 -9.18 -11.23 25.34
N ALA A 195 -9.99 -10.61 26.21
CA ALA A 195 -9.69 -9.29 26.74
C ALA A 195 -8.36 -9.25 27.52
N LYS A 196 -8.05 -10.31 28.28
CA LYS A 196 -6.74 -10.45 28.95
C LYS A 196 -5.60 -10.57 27.96
N ASN A 197 -5.73 -11.40 26.92
CA ASN A 197 -4.71 -11.52 25.87
C ASN A 197 -4.44 -10.18 25.18
N LEU A 198 -5.48 -9.39 24.87
CA LEU A 198 -5.34 -8.05 24.29
C LEU A 198 -4.50 -7.11 25.18
N MET A 199 -4.77 -7.10 26.48
CA MET A 199 -3.97 -6.33 27.45
C MET A 199 -2.52 -6.82 27.52
N GLU A 200 -2.30 -8.12 27.32
CA GLU A 200 -0.97 -8.73 27.30
C GLU A 200 -0.15 -8.38 26.04
N MET A 201 -0.78 -7.89 24.97
CA MET A 201 -0.07 -7.42 23.78
C MET A 201 0.60 -6.06 23.97
N LEU A 202 0.18 -5.29 24.99
CA LEU A 202 0.85 -4.03 25.35
C LEU A 202 2.18 -4.32 26.05
N SER A 203 3.20 -3.50 25.79
CA SER A 203 4.47 -3.62 26.51
C SER A 203 4.28 -3.31 28.01
N GLN A 204 5.21 -3.80 28.85
CA GLN A 204 5.14 -3.52 30.29
C GLN A 204 5.16 -2.00 30.57
N ASN A 205 5.96 -1.24 29.82
CA ASN A 205 6.03 0.21 29.91
C ASN A 205 4.68 0.86 29.60
N GLN A 206 4.04 0.43 28.50
CA GLN A 206 2.73 0.95 28.13
C GLN A 206 1.68 0.69 29.21
N ARG A 207 1.64 -0.51 29.79
CA ARG A 207 0.70 -0.85 30.86
C ARG A 207 0.90 0.00 32.11
N GLN A 208 2.13 0.38 32.44
CA GLN A 208 2.42 1.24 33.59
C GLN A 208 1.94 2.68 33.40
N THR A 209 1.80 3.14 32.14
CA THR A 209 1.29 4.49 31.84
C THR A 209 -0.23 4.60 31.93
N VAL A 210 -0.95 3.48 31.94
CA VAL A 210 -2.43 3.46 31.95
C VAL A 210 -2.97 3.99 33.27
N LYS A 211 -3.77 5.06 33.18
CA LYS A 211 -4.43 5.70 34.33
C LYS A 211 -5.85 5.18 34.54
N ALA A 212 -6.56 4.88 33.45
CA ALA A 212 -7.92 4.33 33.53
C ALA A 212 -8.26 3.47 32.29
N VAL A 213 -9.27 2.62 32.46
CA VAL A 213 -9.83 1.76 31.41
C VAL A 213 -11.33 2.00 31.35
N ALA A 214 -11.85 2.37 30.17
CA ALA A 214 -13.26 2.44 29.88
C ALA A 214 -13.71 1.15 29.19
N VAL A 215 -14.79 0.55 29.68
CA VAL A 215 -15.37 -0.69 29.14
C VAL A 215 -16.88 -0.52 29.14
N ASP A 216 -17.54 -0.92 28.05
CA ASP A 216 -19.00 -1.00 27.98
C ASP A 216 -19.45 -2.34 28.62
N ILE A 217 -20.36 -2.29 29.60
CA ILE A 217 -20.85 -3.46 30.37
C ILE A 217 -22.28 -3.79 29.98
#